data_AF-A0AAN6RAY6-F1
#
_entry.id   AF-A0AAN6RAY6-F1
#
_cell.length_a   1.000
_cell.length_b   1.000
_cell.length_c   1.000
_cell.angle_alpha   90.00
_cell.angle_beta   90.00
_cell.angle_gamma   90.00
#
_symmetry.space_group_name_H-M   'P 1'
#
loop_
_entity.id
_entity.type
_entity.pdbx_description
1 polymer ?
#
loop_
_entity_poly.entity_id
_entity_poly.type
_entity_poly.pdbx_seq_one_letter_code
_entity_poly.pdbx_strand_id
1 'polypeptide(L)'
;MKYWDSPVIRQLANRITPASYETAVDGLWTSILSLYFTVQQGYAIEAQVEPNAGSRKRCNITVSPFHHQHGLRKRIFCENKRQSGENDEKVWNAAQKQVRGYLEESKSNEDLYAIVGVGCFVRFYQWKAGPKEMPEILRAQVQDDHDKIHDQLLELRSKITPAFR
;
A
#
# COMPACT_ATOMS: atom_id res chain seq x y z
N MET A 1 -5.24 -8.45 16.32
CA MET A 1 -3.78 -8.71 16.29
C MET A 1 -3.15 -7.58 15.53
N LYS A 2 -2.19 -6.87 16.13
CA LYS A 2 -1.43 -5.83 15.44
C LYS A 2 -0.32 -6.50 14.63
N TYR A 3 0.11 -5.88 13.53
CA TYR A 3 1.17 -6.49 12.72
C TYR A 3 2.49 -6.61 13.49
N TRP A 4 2.78 -5.64 14.35
CA TRP A 4 4.02 -5.62 15.14
C TRP A 4 4.05 -6.71 16.21
N ASP A 5 2.91 -7.31 16.56
CA ASP A 5 2.86 -8.47 17.45
C ASP A 5 3.48 -9.72 16.78
N SER A 6 3.51 -9.76 15.44
CA SER A 6 4.11 -10.85 14.67
C SER A 6 5.64 -10.85 14.75
N PRO A 7 6.28 -11.90 15.29
CA PRO A 7 7.75 -11.99 15.32
C PRO A 7 8.35 -12.02 13.92
N VAL A 8 7.64 -12.58 12.93
CA VAL A 8 8.08 -12.62 11.53
C VAL A 8 8.16 -11.21 10.95
N ILE A 9 7.15 -10.37 11.20
CA ILE A 9 7.15 -9.00 10.68
C ILE A 9 8.22 -8.15 11.36
N ARG A 10 8.41 -8.29 12.67
CA ARG A 10 9.54 -7.64 13.36
C ARG A 10 10.88 -8.06 12.76
N GLN A 11 11.06 -9.34 12.46
CA GLN A 11 12.28 -9.83 11.83
C GLN A 11 12.47 -9.27 10.41
N LEU A 12 11.40 -9.14 9.62
CA LEU A 12 11.47 -8.51 8.29
C LEU A 12 11.85 -7.04 8.38
N ALA A 13 11.23 -6.28 9.29
CA ALA A 13 11.56 -4.88 9.52
C ALA A 13 13.01 -4.70 9.96
N ASN A 14 13.49 -5.53 10.89
CA ASN A 14 14.89 -5.49 11.37
C ASN A 14 15.93 -5.86 10.32
N ARG A 15 15.53 -6.50 9.20
CA ARG A 15 16.41 -6.83 8.07
C ARG A 15 16.50 -5.69 7.05
N ILE A 16 15.72 -4.63 7.19
CA ILE A 16 15.83 -3.44 6.36
C ILE A 16 17.02 -2.62 6.87
N THR A 17 18.05 -2.55 6.03
CA THR A 17 19.31 -1.85 6.27
C THR A 17 19.56 -0.83 5.15
N PRO A 18 20.55 0.05 5.27
CA PRO A 18 20.89 0.98 4.18
C PRO A 18 21.26 0.35 2.84
N ALA A 19 21.71 -0.91 2.84
CA ALA A 19 21.98 -1.67 1.63
C ALA A 19 20.73 -2.39 1.07
N SER A 20 19.61 -2.39 1.80
CA SER A 20 18.41 -3.14 1.41
C SER A 20 17.73 -2.52 0.20
N TYR A 21 17.54 -3.35 -0.82
CA TYR A 21 16.81 -3.00 -2.03
C TYR A 21 15.29 -2.92 -1.81
N GLU A 22 14.60 -2.37 -2.79
CA GLU A 22 13.13 -2.23 -2.83
C GLU A 22 12.41 -3.56 -2.57
N THR A 23 12.95 -4.69 -3.05
CA THR A 23 12.36 -6.02 -2.85
C THR A 23 12.25 -6.45 -1.39
N ALA A 24 13.15 -5.99 -0.51
CA ALA A 24 13.04 -6.25 0.92
C ALA A 24 11.87 -5.48 1.56
N VAL A 25 11.66 -4.24 1.09
CA VAL A 25 10.56 -3.37 1.52
C VAL A 25 9.22 -3.92 0.98
N ASP A 26 9.20 -4.42 -0.26
CA ASP A 26 8.06 -5.14 -0.85
C ASP A 26 7.68 -6.37 -0.01
N GLY A 27 8.67 -7.16 0.41
CA GLY A 27 8.44 -8.33 1.27
C GLY A 27 7.84 -7.96 2.63
N LEU A 28 8.32 -6.88 3.25
CA LEU A 28 7.75 -6.35 4.49
C LEU A 28 6.28 -5.93 4.29
N TRP A 29 6.01 -5.07 3.32
CA TRP A 29 4.65 -4.54 3.10
C TRP A 29 3.67 -5.60 2.64
N THR A 30 4.09 -6.56 1.81
CA THR A 30 3.26 -7.72 1.45
C THR A 30 2.87 -8.51 2.70
N SER A 31 3.81 -8.73 3.63
CA SER A 31 3.58 -9.47 4.87
C SER A 31 2.65 -8.71 5.83
N ILE A 32 2.83 -7.39 5.95
CA ILE A 32 1.93 -6.54 6.74
C ILE A 32 0.51 -6.57 6.15
N LEU A 33 0.35 -6.28 4.87
CA LEU A 33 -0.96 -6.21 4.21
C LEU A 33 -1.71 -7.56 4.29
N SER A 34 -1.00 -8.68 4.17
CA SER A 34 -1.60 -10.02 4.27
C SER A 34 -2.25 -10.32 5.62
N LEU A 35 -1.88 -9.61 6.70
CA LEU A 35 -2.55 -9.75 8.00
C LEU A 35 -3.90 -9.03 8.07
N TYR A 36 -4.12 -8.00 7.25
CA TYR A 36 -5.33 -7.18 7.29
C TYR A 36 -6.30 -7.52 6.15
N PHE A 37 -5.77 -7.92 4.99
CA PHE A 37 -6.52 -8.13 3.76
C PHE A 37 -6.38 -9.59 3.33
N THR A 38 -7.11 -10.48 4.01
CA THR A 38 -6.99 -11.92 3.78
C THR A 38 -7.88 -12.41 2.63
N VAL A 39 -7.45 -13.49 1.98
CA VAL A 39 -8.25 -14.17 0.93
C VAL A 39 -9.57 -14.67 1.49
N GLN A 40 -9.58 -15.18 2.72
CA GLN A 40 -10.78 -15.64 3.43
C GLN A 40 -11.79 -14.51 3.65
N GLN A 41 -11.33 -13.27 3.75
CA GLN A 41 -12.18 -12.09 3.87
C GLN A 41 -12.56 -11.48 2.52
N GLY A 42 -12.12 -12.05 1.39
CA GLY A 42 -12.47 -11.58 0.05
C GLY A 42 -11.52 -10.56 -0.54
N TYR A 43 -10.27 -10.52 -0.09
CA TYR A 43 -9.24 -9.64 -0.65
C TYR A 43 -8.19 -10.44 -1.44
N ALA A 44 -7.72 -9.88 -2.55
CA ALA A 44 -6.51 -10.31 -3.22
C ALA A 44 -5.39 -9.31 -2.98
N ILE A 45 -4.17 -9.81 -2.78
CA ILE A 45 -2.94 -9.02 -2.80
C ILE A 45 -2.16 -9.45 -4.03
N GLU A 46 -1.89 -8.51 -4.92
CA GLU A 46 -1.24 -8.75 -6.19
C GLU A 46 0.08 -7.98 -6.26
N ALA A 47 1.15 -8.60 -6.75
CA ALA A 47 2.46 -7.95 -6.90
C ALA A 47 2.78 -7.71 -8.38
N GLN A 48 3.45 -6.61 -8.68
CA GLN A 48 3.93 -6.29 -10.04
C GLN A 48 2.82 -6.26 -11.10
N VAL A 49 1.64 -5.77 -10.73
CA VAL A 49 0.46 -5.72 -11.59
C VAL A 49 0.21 -4.33 -12.18
N GLU A 50 -0.37 -4.31 -13.37
CA GLU A 50 -0.74 -3.09 -14.08
C GLU A 50 -1.93 -2.40 -13.39
N PRO A 51 -1.96 -1.06 -13.30
CA PRO A 51 -3.08 -0.33 -12.71
C PRO A 51 -4.40 -0.49 -13.48
N ASN A 52 -4.32 -0.69 -14.79
CA ASN A 52 -5.44 -1.06 -15.67
C ASN A 52 -4.93 -2.00 -16.77
N ALA A 53 -5.84 -2.64 -17.51
CA ALA A 53 -5.47 -3.45 -18.66
C ALA A 53 -4.83 -2.59 -19.75
N GLY A 54 -3.55 -2.87 -20.07
CA GLY A 54 -2.81 -2.20 -21.14
C GLY A 54 -1.88 -1.09 -20.66
N SER A 55 -1.77 -0.87 -19.35
CA SER A 55 -0.73 0.01 -18.82
C SER A 55 0.65 -0.65 -18.95
N ARG A 56 1.66 0.12 -19.34
CA ARG A 56 3.06 -0.35 -19.30
C ARG A 56 3.70 -0.21 -17.92
N LYS A 57 3.00 0.40 -16.98
CA LYS A 57 3.47 0.60 -15.60
C LYS A 57 3.04 -0.58 -14.74
N ARG A 58 3.85 -0.87 -13.72
CA ARG A 58 3.56 -1.93 -12.75
C ARG A 58 3.69 -1.36 -11.34
N CYS A 59 2.68 -1.61 -10.53
CA CYS A 59 2.67 -1.25 -9.12
C CYS A 59 3.43 -2.33 -8.35
N ASN A 60 4.18 -1.97 -7.30
CA ASN A 60 4.83 -2.98 -6.48
C ASN A 60 3.81 -3.97 -5.91
N ILE A 61 2.79 -3.44 -5.24
CA ILE A 61 1.74 -4.22 -4.58
C ILE A 61 0.38 -3.54 -4.76
N THR A 62 -0.69 -4.29 -4.98
CA THR A 62 -2.07 -3.78 -4.91
C THR A 62 -2.94 -4.65 -4.01
N VAL A 63 -3.91 -4.02 -3.34
CA VAL A 63 -4.99 -4.72 -2.61
C VAL A 63 -6.30 -4.54 -3.36
N SER A 64 -6.94 -5.66 -3.65
CA SER A 64 -8.15 -5.74 -4.47
C SER A 64 -9.26 -6.49 -3.73
N PRO A 65 -10.26 -5.80 -3.15
CA PRO A 65 -11.48 -6.47 -2.70
C PRO A 65 -12.24 -7.10 -3.87
N PHE A 66 -12.86 -8.25 -3.60
CA PHE A 66 -13.79 -8.90 -4.52
C PHE A 66 -15.13 -8.17 -4.54
N HIS A 67 -15.69 -8.03 -5.74
CA HIS A 67 -17.02 -7.50 -5.99
C HIS A 67 -17.78 -8.46 -6.91
N HIS A 68 -18.99 -8.89 -6.53
CA HIS A 68 -19.74 -9.91 -7.26
C HIS A 68 -19.94 -9.58 -8.76
N GLN A 69 -20.29 -8.32 -9.06
CA GLN A 69 -20.57 -7.89 -10.45
C GLN A 69 -19.31 -7.46 -11.24
N HIS A 70 -18.20 -7.18 -10.57
CA HIS A 70 -17.05 -6.50 -11.19
C HIS A 70 -15.73 -7.25 -10.99
N GLY A 71 -15.74 -8.40 -10.32
CA GLY A 71 -14.55 -9.16 -9.98
C GLY A 71 -13.65 -8.43 -8.97
N LEU A 72 -12.34 -8.61 -9.10
CA LEU A 72 -11.35 -7.95 -8.27
C LEU A 72 -11.22 -6.47 -8.67
N ARG A 73 -11.39 -5.56 -7.71
CA ARG A 73 -11.24 -4.12 -7.92
C ARG A 73 -10.06 -3.60 -7.14
N LYS A 74 -9.03 -3.10 -7.82
CA LYS A 74 -7.85 -2.50 -7.16
C LYS A 74 -8.27 -1.25 -6.38
N ARG A 75 -8.05 -1.23 -5.06
CA ARG A 75 -8.43 -0.10 -4.18
C ARG A 75 -7.26 0.49 -3.41
N ILE A 76 -6.21 -0.28 -3.15
CA ILE A 76 -4.98 0.22 -2.52
C ILE A 76 -3.81 -0.05 -3.47
N PHE A 77 -3.00 0.98 -3.72
CA PHE A 77 -1.77 0.91 -4.49
C PHE A 77 -0.59 1.18 -3.56
N CYS A 78 0.33 0.22 -3.45
CA CYS A 78 1.51 0.36 -2.64
C CYS A 78 2.74 0.43 -3.53
N GLU A 79 3.50 1.52 -3.39
CA GLU A 79 4.76 1.78 -4.10
C GLU A 79 5.86 1.84 -3.04
N ASN A 80 6.90 1.02 -3.20
CA ASN A 80 8.00 0.97 -2.25
C ASN A 80 9.28 1.51 -2.86
N LYS A 81 10.20 1.96 -2.01
CA LYS A 81 11.56 2.34 -2.36
C LYS A 81 12.53 1.82 -1.31
N ARG A 82 13.79 1.66 -1.73
CA ARG A 82 14.92 1.25 -0.89
C ARG A 82 15.11 2.16 0.34
N GLN A 83 15.70 1.59 1.39
CA GLN A 83 15.96 2.28 2.67
C GLN A 83 16.79 3.55 2.52
N SER A 84 17.80 3.54 1.64
CA SER A 84 18.70 4.68 1.46
C SER A 84 18.00 5.98 1.01
N GLY A 85 16.72 5.91 0.62
CA GLY A 85 15.90 7.06 0.25
C GLY A 85 15.08 7.66 1.39
N GLU A 86 15.13 7.13 2.62
CA GLU A 86 14.28 7.58 3.74
C GLU A 86 14.36 9.09 4.01
N ASN A 87 15.57 9.65 3.91
CA ASN A 87 15.83 11.07 4.15
C ASN A 87 15.91 11.91 2.86
N ASP A 88 15.59 11.33 1.70
CA ASP A 88 15.64 12.01 0.42
C ASP A 88 14.22 12.37 -0.06
N GLU A 89 13.81 13.62 0.13
CA GLU A 89 12.51 14.12 -0.34
C GLU A 89 12.33 13.99 -1.86
N LYS A 90 13.40 13.92 -2.67
CA LYS A 90 13.26 13.63 -4.11
C LYS A 90 12.77 12.21 -4.34
N VAL A 91 13.21 11.24 -3.54
CA VAL A 91 12.74 9.85 -3.60
C VAL A 91 11.27 9.78 -3.20
N TRP A 92 10.88 10.46 -2.12
CA TRP A 92 9.48 10.53 -1.68
C TRP A 92 8.57 11.16 -2.72
N ASN A 93 8.96 12.31 -3.28
CA ASN A 93 8.20 13.00 -4.33
C ASN A 93 8.10 12.15 -5.60
N ALA A 94 9.16 11.43 -5.97
CA ALA A 94 9.13 10.53 -7.12
C ALA A 94 8.17 9.35 -6.90
N ALA A 95 8.20 8.71 -5.73
CA ALA A 95 7.30 7.61 -5.38
C ALA A 95 5.84 8.08 -5.29
N GLN A 96 5.60 9.24 -4.69
CA GLN A 96 4.27 9.87 -4.66
C GLN A 96 3.75 10.16 -6.09
N LYS A 97 4.62 10.66 -6.99
CA LYS A 97 4.26 10.89 -8.39
C LYS A 97 3.97 9.59 -9.13
N GLN A 98 4.72 8.52 -8.86
CA GLN A 98 4.48 7.19 -9.44
C GLN A 98 3.12 6.66 -9.03
N VAL A 99 2.82 6.63 -7.72
CA VAL A 99 1.54 6.10 -7.24
C VAL A 99 0.35 6.95 -7.68
N ARG A 100 0.50 8.29 -7.75
CA ARG A 100 -0.50 9.16 -8.39
C ARG A 100 -0.79 8.74 -9.83
N GLY A 101 0.25 8.44 -10.61
CA GLY A 101 0.08 7.99 -11.99
C GLY A 101 -0.73 6.69 -12.10
N TYR A 102 -0.56 5.76 -11.16
CA TYR A 102 -1.36 4.52 -11.12
C TYR A 102 -2.83 4.80 -10.79
N LEU A 103 -3.07 5.68 -9.82
CA LEU A 103 -4.41 6.08 -9.40
C LEU A 103 -5.16 6.77 -10.54
N GLU A 104 -4.51 7.68 -11.27
CA GLU A 104 -5.05 8.34 -12.45
C GLU A 104 -5.36 7.34 -13.58
N GLU A 105 -4.47 6.37 -13.80
CA GLU A 105 -4.65 5.34 -14.82
C GLU A 105 -5.74 4.33 -14.46
N SER A 106 -5.99 4.07 -13.18
CA SER A 106 -7.03 3.12 -12.75
C SER A 106 -8.44 3.50 -13.25
N LYS A 107 -8.68 4.79 -13.55
CA LYS A 107 -9.98 5.35 -13.95
C LYS A 107 -11.13 4.94 -13.02
N SER A 108 -10.84 4.74 -11.74
CA SER A 108 -11.86 4.41 -10.76
C SER A 108 -12.75 5.62 -10.47
N ASN A 109 -14.06 5.37 -10.36
CA ASN A 109 -15.04 6.33 -9.83
C ASN A 109 -15.23 6.20 -8.31
N GLU A 110 -14.38 5.42 -7.64
CA GLU A 110 -14.39 5.25 -6.20
C GLU A 110 -13.15 5.84 -5.57
N ASP A 111 -13.23 6.13 -4.27
CA ASP A 111 -12.07 6.47 -3.48
C ASP A 111 -11.03 5.34 -3.51
N LEU A 112 -9.80 5.72 -3.80
CA LEU A 112 -8.63 4.86 -3.82
C LEU A 112 -7.65 5.31 -2.75
N TYR A 113 -6.70 4.44 -2.43
CA TYR A 113 -5.70 4.71 -1.41
C TYR A 113 -4.32 4.36 -1.92
N ALA A 114 -3.34 5.10 -1.44
CA ALA A 114 -1.94 4.84 -1.73
C ALA A 114 -1.14 4.64 -0.45
N ILE A 115 -0.17 3.75 -0.51
CA ILE A 115 0.82 3.52 0.52
C ILE A 115 2.18 3.69 -0.13
N VAL A 116 2.99 4.63 0.36
CA VAL A 116 4.36 4.81 -0.09
C VAL A 116 5.29 4.38 1.04
N GLY A 117 5.97 3.25 0.86
CA GLY A 117 6.97 2.74 1.79
C GLY A 117 8.38 3.11 1.35
N VAL A 118 9.18 3.73 2.20
CA VAL A 118 10.61 3.97 1.93
C VAL A 118 11.38 3.44 3.12
N GLY A 119 12.07 2.31 2.94
CA GLY A 119 12.69 1.60 4.06
C GLY A 119 11.70 1.25 5.17
N CYS A 120 11.96 1.76 6.37
CA CYS A 120 11.15 1.60 7.57
C CYS A 120 10.16 2.75 7.82
N PHE A 121 9.97 3.65 6.86
CA PHE A 121 8.99 4.73 6.94
C PHE A 121 7.88 4.53 5.92
N VAL A 122 6.71 5.08 6.23
CA VAL A 122 5.54 5.02 5.36
C VAL A 122 4.75 6.31 5.36
N ARG A 123 4.17 6.61 4.19
CA ARG A 123 3.14 7.63 4.03
C ARG A 123 1.90 7.01 3.40
N PHE A 124 0.74 7.27 3.98
CA PHE A 124 -0.56 6.88 3.46
C PHE A 124 -1.21 8.08 2.78
N TYR A 125 -1.97 7.84 1.71
CA TYR A 125 -2.71 8.87 1.00
C TYR A 125 -4.11 8.39 0.62
N GLN A 126 -5.03 9.34 0.51
CA GLN A 126 -6.37 9.10 -0.05
C GLN A 126 -6.51 9.82 -1.40
N TRP A 127 -7.03 9.13 -2.39
CA TRP A 127 -7.43 9.68 -3.68
C TRP A 127 -8.94 9.68 -3.78
N LYS A 128 -9.54 10.87 -3.84
CA LYS A 128 -11.01 11.01 -3.94
C LYS A 128 -11.44 10.97 -5.41
N ALA A 129 -12.57 10.33 -5.70
CA ALA A 129 -13.11 10.19 -7.06
C ALA A 129 -13.56 11.50 -7.75
N GLY A 130 -13.22 12.67 -7.19
CA GLY A 130 -13.60 13.98 -7.70
C GLY A 130 -12.38 14.88 -7.93
N PRO A 131 -12.01 15.74 -6.96
CA PRO A 131 -10.78 16.53 -7.07
C PRO A 131 -9.59 15.57 -7.19
N LYS A 132 -8.75 15.78 -8.22
CA LYS A 132 -7.51 15.00 -8.47
C LYS A 132 -6.43 15.34 -7.44
N GLU A 133 -6.79 15.20 -6.19
CA GLU A 133 -5.96 15.45 -5.04
C GLU A 133 -5.63 14.13 -4.36
N MET A 134 -4.46 14.11 -3.74
CA MET A 134 -3.94 12.96 -3.03
C MET A 134 -3.33 13.40 -1.70
N PRO A 135 -4.14 13.91 -0.75
CA PRO A 135 -3.66 14.33 0.55
C PRO A 135 -2.99 13.16 1.30
N GLU A 136 -1.91 13.48 2.01
CA GLU A 136 -1.29 12.59 2.99
C GLU A 136 -2.23 12.48 4.20
N ILE A 137 -2.57 11.24 4.59
CA ILE A 137 -3.45 10.97 5.74
C ILE A 137 -2.65 10.50 6.97
N LEU A 138 -1.50 9.86 6.75
CA LEU A 138 -0.61 9.41 7.82
C LEU A 138 0.84 9.39 7.33
N ARG A 139 1.76 9.83 8.18
CA ARG A 139 3.19 9.59 8.08
C ARG A 139 3.65 8.89 9.35
N ALA A 140 4.39 7.80 9.21
CA ALA A 140 4.72 6.94 10.32
C ALA A 140 6.03 6.18 10.10
N GLN A 141 6.70 5.82 11.19
CA GLN A 141 7.80 4.86 11.22
C GLN A 141 7.26 3.48 11.61
N VAL A 142 7.64 2.43 10.88
CA VAL A 142 7.01 1.09 10.96
C VAL A 142 7.12 0.44 12.34
N GLN A 143 8.16 0.73 13.11
CA GLN A 143 8.33 0.17 14.45
C GLN A 143 7.67 1.07 15.51
N ASP A 144 8.01 2.36 15.51
CA ASP A 144 7.71 3.30 16.58
C ASP A 144 6.26 3.79 16.52
N ASP A 145 5.67 3.85 15.32
CA ASP A 145 4.28 4.27 15.09
C ASP A 145 3.36 3.10 14.72
N HIS A 146 3.72 1.87 15.11
CA HIS A 146 2.99 0.66 14.71
C HIS A 146 1.50 0.65 15.08
N ASP A 147 1.13 1.33 16.16
CA ASP A 147 -0.27 1.50 16.57
C ASP A 147 -1.05 2.39 15.60
N LYS A 148 -0.45 3.51 15.16
CA LYS A 148 -1.08 4.40 14.17
C LYS A 148 -1.26 3.69 12.83
N ILE A 149 -0.24 2.92 12.42
CA ILE A 149 -0.30 2.12 11.18
C ILE A 149 -1.37 1.02 11.31
N HIS A 150 -1.48 0.37 12.46
CA HIS A 150 -2.53 -0.61 12.72
C HIS A 150 -3.92 -0.02 12.56
N ASP A 151 -4.18 1.11 13.22
CA ASP A 151 -5.47 1.79 13.18
C ASP A 151 -5.79 2.27 11.76
N GLN A 152 -4.79 2.81 11.04
CA GLN A 152 -4.97 3.23 9.66
C GLN A 152 -5.31 2.06 8.72
N LEU A 153 -4.69 0.89 8.89
CA LEU A 153 -4.99 -0.30 8.09
C LEU A 153 -6.40 -0.85 8.38
N LEU A 154 -6.84 -0.81 9.63
CA LEU A 154 -8.23 -1.16 9.99
C LEU A 154 -9.24 -0.18 9.38
N GLU A 155 -8.93 1.11 9.39
CA GLU A 155 -9.75 2.13 8.75
C GLU A 155 -9.80 1.94 7.22
N LEU A 156 -8.68 1.67 6.57
CA LEU A 156 -8.68 1.38 5.13
C LEU A 156 -9.55 0.16 4.83
N ARG A 157 -9.41 -0.91 5.61
CA ARG A 157 -10.20 -2.13 5.44
C ARG A 157 -11.70 -1.87 5.52
N SER A 158 -12.16 -1.05 6.47
CA SER A 158 -13.58 -0.72 6.58
C SER A 158 -14.09 0.07 5.37
N LYS A 159 -13.24 0.91 4.76
CA LYS A 159 -13.58 1.71 3.57
C LYS A 159 -13.56 0.93 2.25
N ILE A 160 -12.87 -0.22 2.18
CA ILE A 160 -12.73 -1.03 0.95
C ILE A 160 -13.33 -2.44 1.09
N THR A 161 -14.49 -2.53 1.74
CA THR A 161 -15.11 -3.83 2.07
C THR A 161 -15.58 -4.58 0.81
N PRO A 162 -15.26 -5.89 0.67
CA PRO A 162 -15.75 -6.75 -0.39
C PRO A 162 -17.28 -6.82 -0.43
N ALA A 163 -17.83 -6.87 -1.63
CA ALA A 163 -19.27 -6.94 -1.87
C ALA A 163 -19.63 -8.28 -2.51
N PHE A 164 -20.23 -9.15 -1.72
CA PHE A 164 -20.61 -10.52 -2.13
C PHE A 164 -22.07 -10.65 -2.58
N ARG A 165 -22.86 -9.57 -2.49
CA ARG A 165 -24.30 -9.56 -2.80
C ARG A 165 -24.56 -9.00 -4.20
#